data_AF-A0A2H5ZKZ5-F1
#
_entry.id   AF-A0A2H5ZKZ5-F1
#
_cell.length_a   1.000
_cell.length_b   1.000
_cell.length_c   1.000
_cell.angle_alpha   90.00
_cell.angle_beta   90.00
_cell.angle_gamma   90.00
#
_symmetry.space_group_name_H-M   'P 1'
#
loop_
_entity.id
_entity.type
_entity.pdbx_description
1 polymer ?
#
loop_
_entity_poly.entity_id
_entity_poly.type
_entity_poly.pdbx_seq_one_letter_code
_entity_poly.pdbx_strand_id
1 'polypeptide(L)'
;MCHEAVHHGREALTILVVLLCGWVALAALPAKGEAWTAAGPWQGRIVPELVSGSSIERQVRRWVRRTERLSERVADSVQNLVLVLGWLLASSLLFALFTAAIGMLDSRLFRSGRAYWADALRTGAQGVRLFWKSAVDRTLPLTPRLLLGAAWLYWLSPLDLLGEGWGWISCLDDGAVAAGAARVFLYLCPAEVLERHAAEVVVE
;
A
#
# COMPACT_ATOMS: atom_id res chain seq x y z
N MET A 1 3.04 -27.61 10.58
CA MET A 1 3.52 -26.20 10.57
C MET A 1 3.04 -25.36 9.38
N CYS A 2 2.73 -25.92 8.20
CA CYS A 2 2.19 -25.15 7.06
C CYS A 2 0.71 -24.71 7.17
N HIS A 3 -0.04 -25.22 8.16
CA HIS A 3 -1.48 -24.92 8.29
C HIS A 3 -1.78 -23.64 9.10
N GLU A 4 -0.85 -23.19 9.96
CA GLU A 4 -1.03 -21.99 10.79
C GLU A 4 -0.77 -20.68 10.02
N ALA A 5 0.18 -20.68 9.06
CA ALA A 5 0.49 -19.50 8.25
C ALA A 5 -0.65 -19.09 7.29
N VAL A 6 -1.52 -20.03 6.91
CA VAL A 6 -2.72 -19.74 6.10
C VAL A 6 -3.82 -19.11 6.96
N HIS A 7 -3.85 -19.38 8.26
CA HIS A 7 -4.84 -18.83 9.18
C HIS A 7 -4.59 -17.34 9.45
N HIS A 8 -3.33 -16.94 9.65
CA HIS A 8 -2.97 -15.54 9.85
C HIS A 8 -3.20 -14.66 8.60
N GLY A 9 -3.03 -15.21 7.40
CA GLY A 9 -3.35 -14.50 6.16
C GLY A 9 -4.85 -14.21 6.00
N ARG A 10 -5.73 -15.12 6.44
CA ARG A 10 -7.18 -14.90 6.40
C ARG A 10 -7.61 -13.86 7.41
N GLU A 11 -7.04 -13.85 8.62
CA GLU A 11 -7.38 -12.88 9.66
C GLU A 11 -6.96 -11.45 9.31
N ALA A 12 -5.79 -11.27 8.67
CA ALA A 12 -5.38 -9.97 8.17
C ALA A 12 -6.34 -9.43 7.09
N LEU A 13 -6.85 -10.32 6.23
CA LEU A 13 -7.78 -9.97 5.15
C LEU A 13 -9.18 -9.63 5.70
N THR A 14 -9.67 -10.34 6.73
CA THR A 14 -10.91 -9.97 7.41
C THR A 14 -10.79 -8.65 8.14
N ILE A 15 -9.66 -8.38 8.81
CA ILE A 15 -9.44 -7.08 9.47
C ILE A 15 -9.42 -5.95 8.44
N LEU A 16 -8.74 -6.15 7.30
CA LEU A 16 -8.70 -5.16 6.21
C LEU A 16 -10.10 -4.89 5.64
N VAL A 17 -10.89 -5.94 5.38
CA VAL A 17 -12.26 -5.80 4.84
C VAL A 17 -13.19 -5.15 5.85
N VAL A 18 -13.11 -5.50 7.14
CA VAL A 18 -13.92 -4.87 8.20
C VAL A 18 -13.57 -3.39 8.36
N LEU A 19 -12.28 -3.03 8.28
CA LEU A 19 -11.84 -1.63 8.30
C LEU A 19 -12.34 -0.87 7.06
N LEU A 20 -12.28 -1.48 5.87
CA LEU A 20 -12.77 -0.88 4.63
C LEU A 20 -14.30 -0.69 4.65
N CYS A 21 -15.05 -1.70 5.11
CA CYS A 21 -16.50 -1.61 5.25
C CYS A 21 -16.91 -0.61 6.34
N GLY A 22 -16.19 -0.55 7.46
CA GLY A 22 -16.38 0.46 8.49
C GLY A 22 -16.13 1.87 7.96
N TRP A 23 -15.11 2.05 7.12
CA TRP A 23 -14.78 3.32 6.49
C TRP A 23 -15.84 3.75 5.46
N VAL A 24 -16.32 2.83 4.62
CA VAL A 24 -17.43 3.09 3.68
C VAL A 24 -18.73 3.40 4.43
N ALA A 25 -19.04 2.70 5.52
CA ALA A 25 -20.21 3.00 6.34
C ALA A 25 -20.09 4.36 7.05
N LEU A 26 -18.89 4.74 7.47
CA LEU A 26 -18.62 6.04 8.09
C LEU A 26 -18.66 7.18 7.06
N ALA A 27 -18.20 6.94 5.83
CA ALA A 27 -18.27 7.90 4.73
C ALA A 27 -19.68 8.01 4.13
N ALA A 28 -20.48 6.95 4.21
CA ALA A 28 -21.89 6.93 3.81
C ALA A 28 -22.83 7.47 4.90
N LEU A 29 -22.33 7.72 6.13
CA LEU A 29 -23.08 8.51 7.08
C LEU A 29 -23.21 9.92 6.52
N PRO A 30 -24.43 10.40 6.25
CA PRO A 30 -24.63 11.74 5.71
C PRO A 30 -23.97 12.73 6.66
N ALA A 31 -23.10 13.60 6.12
CA ALA A 31 -22.51 14.71 6.83
C ALA A 31 -23.64 15.40 7.61
N LYS A 32 -23.63 15.21 8.95
CA LYS A 32 -24.72 15.62 9.84
C LYS A 32 -24.86 17.14 9.80
N GLY A 33 -25.72 17.61 8.91
CA GLY A 33 -26.24 18.97 8.87
C GLY A 33 -27.73 19.00 8.52
N GLU A 34 -28.19 18.10 7.66
CA GLU A 34 -29.52 18.27 7.04
C GLU A 34 -30.56 17.21 7.42
N ALA A 35 -30.19 16.10 8.06
CA ALA A 35 -31.14 15.02 8.38
C ALA A 35 -31.96 15.24 9.66
N TRP A 36 -31.67 16.28 10.47
CA TRP A 36 -32.42 16.56 11.71
C TRP A 36 -33.64 17.47 11.51
N THR A 37 -33.84 18.05 10.32
CA THR A 37 -34.97 18.95 10.04
C THR A 37 -36.23 18.22 9.56
N ALA A 38 -36.16 16.91 9.28
CA ALA A 38 -37.29 16.13 8.77
C ALA A 38 -37.97 15.22 9.82
N ALA A 39 -37.47 15.14 11.05
CA ALA A 39 -38.16 14.43 12.14
C ALA A 39 -39.33 15.30 12.64
N GLY A 40 -40.56 14.87 12.31
CA GLY A 40 -41.82 15.58 12.45
C GLY A 40 -42.25 16.04 13.86
N PRO A 41 -43.54 16.40 14.05
CA PRO A 41 -44.08 17.31 15.07
C PRO A 41 -44.06 16.80 16.54
N TRP A 42 -43.27 15.78 16.86
CA TRP A 42 -43.12 15.23 18.21
C TRP A 42 -42.19 16.05 19.12
N GLN A 43 -41.70 17.21 18.68
CA GLN A 43 -40.90 18.14 19.50
C GLN A 43 -41.71 18.88 20.60
N GLY A 44 -43.03 18.72 20.64
CA GLY A 44 -43.89 19.60 21.45
C GLY A 44 -44.17 19.18 22.90
N ARG A 45 -43.76 18.01 23.42
CA ARG A 45 -44.37 17.56 24.70
C ARG A 45 -43.57 16.76 25.73
N ILE A 46 -42.28 16.43 25.56
CA ILE A 46 -41.60 15.55 26.57
C ILE A 46 -40.33 16.10 27.22
N VAL A 47 -39.80 17.29 26.90
CA VAL A 47 -38.55 17.76 27.59
C VAL A 47 -38.46 19.24 28.02
N PRO A 48 -39.48 19.92 28.58
CA PRO A 48 -39.23 21.18 29.28
C PRO A 48 -38.69 21.00 30.71
N GLU A 49 -38.99 19.87 31.37
CA GLU A 49 -38.84 19.77 32.82
C GLU A 49 -37.51 19.15 33.30
N LEU A 50 -36.77 18.49 32.40
CA LEU A 50 -35.40 18.01 32.67
C LEU A 50 -34.31 19.03 32.29
N VAL A 51 -34.69 20.20 31.77
CA VAL A 51 -33.78 21.25 31.25
C VAL A 51 -33.78 22.50 32.16
N SER A 52 -33.95 22.35 33.47
CA SER A 52 -33.62 23.42 34.45
C SER A 52 -32.25 23.23 35.11
N GLY A 53 -31.50 22.19 34.71
CA GLY A 53 -30.15 21.94 35.20
C GLY A 53 -29.09 22.69 34.39
N SER A 54 -28.75 23.93 34.75
CA SER A 54 -27.56 24.66 34.24
C SER A 54 -26.24 23.87 34.35
N SER A 55 -26.25 22.81 35.16
CA SER A 55 -25.21 21.78 35.27
C SER A 55 -25.07 20.92 34.00
N ILE A 56 -26.19 20.42 33.45
CA ILE A 56 -26.20 19.48 32.32
C ILE A 56 -25.74 20.20 31.04
N GLU A 57 -26.24 21.41 30.80
CA GLU A 57 -25.83 22.20 29.63
C GLU A 57 -24.32 22.51 29.66
N ARG A 58 -23.75 22.77 30.84
CA ARG A 58 -22.30 22.95 31.02
C ARG A 58 -21.51 21.66 30.84
N GLN A 59 -22.09 20.50 31.14
CA GLN A 59 -21.45 19.20 30.90
C GLN A 59 -21.48 18.85 29.41
N VAL A 60 -22.61 19.02 28.74
CA VAL A 60 -22.74 18.77 27.29
C VAL A 60 -21.80 19.67 26.50
N ARG A 61 -21.77 20.98 26.79
CA ARG A 61 -20.82 21.91 26.11
C ARG A 61 -19.34 21.58 26.38
N ARG A 62 -19.02 20.96 27.52
CA ARG A 62 -17.65 20.48 27.78
C ARG A 62 -17.35 19.20 27.01
N TRP A 63 -18.32 18.32 26.85
CA TRP A 63 -18.18 17.07 26.11
C TRP A 63 -18.03 17.33 24.60
N VAL A 64 -18.86 18.19 24.02
CA VAL A 64 -18.76 18.60 22.60
C VAL A 64 -17.39 19.19 22.27
N ARG A 65 -16.89 20.11 23.12
CA ARG A 65 -15.54 20.69 22.93
C ARG A 65 -14.39 19.70 23.16
N ARG A 66 -14.64 18.55 23.80
CA ARG A 66 -13.65 17.46 23.88
C ARG A 66 -13.71 16.59 22.64
N THR A 67 -14.90 16.32 22.10
CA THR A 67 -15.06 15.53 20.87
C THR A 67 -14.48 16.25 19.66
N GLU A 68 -14.66 17.57 19.54
CA GLU A 68 -14.07 18.38 18.45
C GLU A 68 -12.55 18.29 18.43
N ARG A 69 -11.89 18.46 19.59
CA ARG A 69 -10.43 18.35 19.72
C ARG A 69 -9.90 16.93 19.46
N LEU A 70 -10.69 15.90 19.74
CA LEU A 70 -10.32 14.52 19.40
C LEU A 70 -10.49 14.26 17.90
N SER A 71 -11.54 14.79 17.27
CA SER A 71 -11.75 14.63 15.83
C SER A 71 -10.64 15.27 15.01
N GLU A 72 -10.12 16.44 15.42
CA GLU A 72 -9.00 17.09 14.74
C GLU A 72 -7.73 16.21 14.77
N ARG A 73 -7.35 15.68 15.94
CA ARG A 73 -6.17 14.79 16.06
C ARG A 73 -6.31 13.49 15.28
N VAL A 74 -7.52 12.93 15.26
CA VAL A 74 -7.81 11.72 14.49
C VAL A 74 -7.72 12.03 12.99
N ALA A 75 -8.27 13.16 12.54
CA ALA A 75 -8.17 13.58 11.15
C ALA A 75 -6.72 13.76 10.71
N ASP A 76 -5.90 14.44 11.51
CA ASP A 76 -4.46 14.63 11.22
C ASP A 76 -3.72 13.28 11.17
N SER A 77 -4.03 12.38 12.11
CA SER A 77 -3.41 11.04 12.15
C SER A 77 -3.80 10.20 10.93
N VAL A 78 -5.07 10.26 10.53
CA VAL A 78 -5.58 9.57 9.33
C VAL A 78 -4.94 10.15 8.08
N GLN A 79 -4.83 11.47 7.97
CA GLN A 79 -4.18 12.12 6.83
C GLN A 79 -2.71 11.71 6.73
N ASN A 80 -1.96 11.74 7.83
CA ASN A 80 -0.57 11.29 7.86
C ASN A 80 -0.44 9.81 7.47
N LEU A 81 -1.33 8.96 7.97
CA LEU A 81 -1.36 7.54 7.60
C LEU A 81 -1.60 7.36 6.09
N VAL A 82 -2.56 8.09 5.51
CA VAL A 82 -2.87 8.05 4.07
C VAL A 82 -1.66 8.52 3.25
N LEU A 83 -0.97 9.58 3.68
CA LEU A 83 0.23 10.07 3.02
C LEU A 83 1.37 9.04 3.06
N VAL A 84 1.63 8.42 4.22
CA VAL A 84 2.65 7.37 4.37
C VAL A 84 2.31 6.15 3.51
N LEU A 85 1.07 5.68 3.54
CA LEU A 85 0.64 4.55 2.71
C LEU A 85 0.72 4.87 1.22
N GLY A 86 0.34 6.08 0.82
CA GLY A 86 0.46 6.56 -0.55
C GLY A 86 1.92 6.61 -1.01
N TRP A 87 2.82 7.11 -0.16
CA TRP A 87 4.26 7.15 -0.42
C TRP A 87 4.87 5.74 -0.52
N LEU A 88 4.51 4.83 0.38
CA LEU A 88 4.94 3.43 0.35
C LEU A 88 4.49 2.72 -0.94
N LEU A 89 3.23 2.94 -1.34
CA LEU A 89 2.67 2.37 -2.56
C LEU A 89 3.38 2.91 -3.81
N ALA A 90 3.58 4.23 -3.89
CA ALA A 90 4.29 4.88 -4.99
C ALA A 90 5.73 4.39 -5.10
N SER A 91 6.46 4.32 -3.97
CA SER A 91 7.85 3.86 -3.93
C SER A 91 7.98 2.39 -4.32
N SER A 92 7.05 1.55 -3.87
CA SER A 92 7.01 0.12 -4.25
C SER A 92 6.74 -0.08 -5.74
N LEU A 93 5.83 0.72 -6.31
CA LEU A 93 5.52 0.68 -7.73
C LEU A 93 6.71 1.16 -8.58
N LEU A 94 7.40 2.21 -8.12
CA LEU A 94 8.63 2.69 -8.75
C LEU A 94 9.74 1.63 -8.71
N PHE A 95 9.96 0.98 -7.56
CA PHE A 95 10.92 -0.12 -7.43
C PHE A 95 10.63 -1.27 -8.40
N ALA A 96 9.36 -1.69 -8.50
CA ALA A 96 8.94 -2.75 -9.40
C ALA A 96 9.16 -2.37 -10.87
N LEU A 97 8.80 -1.13 -11.26
CA LEU A 97 9.05 -0.61 -12.61
C LEU A 97 10.54 -0.55 -12.93
N PHE A 98 11.36 -0.10 -11.98
CA PHE A 98 12.80 0.04 -12.16
C PHE A 98 13.48 -1.32 -12.29
N THR A 99 13.15 -2.27 -11.41
CA THR A 99 13.60 -3.67 -11.47
C THR A 99 13.23 -4.32 -12.81
N ALA A 100 11.99 -4.11 -13.27
CA ALA A 100 11.54 -4.61 -14.57
C ALA A 100 12.31 -3.96 -15.73
N ALA A 101 12.52 -2.63 -15.70
CA ALA A 101 13.26 -1.91 -16.73
C ALA A 101 14.71 -2.40 -16.86
N ILE A 102 15.37 -2.71 -15.73
CA ILE A 102 16.73 -3.27 -15.75
C ILE A 102 16.75 -4.68 -16.33
N GLY A 103 15.81 -5.55 -15.92
CA GLY A 103 15.67 -6.87 -16.52
C GLY A 103 15.46 -6.80 -18.04
N MET A 104 14.81 -5.74 -18.52
CA MET A 104 14.61 -5.48 -19.95
C MET A 104 15.85 -4.91 -20.64
N LEU A 105 16.62 -4.05 -19.97
CA LEU A 105 17.90 -3.54 -20.49
C LEU A 105 18.88 -4.67 -20.78
N ASP A 106 18.89 -5.73 -19.96
CA ASP A 106 19.73 -6.92 -20.16
C ASP A 106 19.29 -7.73 -21.41
N SER A 107 18.01 -7.71 -21.77
CA SER A 107 17.49 -8.45 -22.93
C SER A 107 17.56 -7.70 -24.27
N ARG A 108 17.71 -6.37 -24.28
CA ARG A 108 17.56 -5.55 -25.50
C ARG A 108 18.42 -4.27 -25.59
N LEU A 109 19.67 -4.27 -25.11
CA LEU A 109 20.68 -3.28 -25.56
C LEU A 109 20.94 -3.33 -27.09
N PHE A 110 20.35 -4.28 -27.82
CA PHE A 110 20.44 -4.43 -29.27
C PHE A 110 19.06 -4.41 -29.98
N ARG A 111 18.86 -3.38 -30.81
CA ARG A 111 17.89 -3.22 -31.92
C ARG A 111 16.54 -2.55 -31.62
N SER A 112 16.55 -1.24 -31.89
CA SER A 112 15.51 -0.44 -32.58
C SER A 112 14.24 0.03 -31.85
N GLY A 113 14.15 1.36 -31.66
CA GLY A 113 13.08 2.19 -32.24
C GLY A 113 11.70 2.23 -31.57
N ARG A 114 11.04 3.40 -31.58
CA ARG A 114 9.81 3.80 -30.85
C ARG A 114 8.62 2.83 -30.79
N ALA A 115 8.53 1.79 -31.64
CA ALA A 115 7.60 0.67 -31.44
C ALA A 115 7.88 -0.11 -30.13
N TYR A 116 9.08 0.07 -29.58
CA TYR A 116 9.57 -0.50 -28.33
C TYR A 116 8.75 -0.13 -27.09
N TRP A 117 8.15 1.07 -27.00
CA TRP A 117 7.55 1.50 -25.73
C TRP A 117 6.25 0.76 -25.38
N ALA A 118 5.40 0.44 -26.36
CA ALA A 118 4.18 -0.32 -26.11
C ALA A 118 4.48 -1.77 -25.74
N ASP A 119 5.43 -2.40 -26.46
CA ASP A 119 5.94 -3.72 -26.11
C ASP A 119 6.69 -3.69 -24.78
N ALA A 120 7.45 -2.64 -24.50
CA ALA A 120 8.19 -2.48 -23.26
C ALA A 120 7.27 -2.38 -22.05
N LEU A 121 6.16 -1.64 -22.16
CA LEU A 121 5.17 -1.58 -21.08
C LEU A 121 4.46 -2.93 -20.89
N ARG A 122 4.17 -3.67 -21.98
CA ARG A 122 3.60 -5.02 -21.88
C ARG A 122 4.58 -6.01 -21.25
N THR A 123 5.83 -6.04 -21.73
CA THR A 123 6.90 -6.88 -21.20
C THR A 123 7.25 -6.48 -19.77
N GLY A 124 7.23 -5.18 -19.44
CA GLY A 124 7.41 -4.67 -18.09
C GLY A 124 6.28 -5.12 -17.17
N ALA A 125 5.02 -5.01 -17.60
CA ALA A 125 3.87 -5.51 -16.85
C ALA A 125 3.92 -7.04 -16.67
N GLN A 126 4.34 -7.79 -17.69
CA GLN A 126 4.59 -9.22 -17.61
C GLN A 126 5.74 -9.54 -16.65
N GLY A 127 6.82 -8.76 -16.67
CA GLY A 127 7.94 -8.89 -15.75
C GLY A 127 7.54 -8.62 -14.30
N VAL A 128 6.75 -7.58 -14.05
CA VAL A 128 6.17 -7.29 -12.73
C VAL A 128 5.23 -8.41 -12.28
N ARG A 129 4.38 -8.94 -13.17
CA ARG A 129 3.51 -10.09 -12.85
C ARG A 129 4.31 -11.35 -12.55
N LEU A 130 5.34 -11.64 -13.35
CA LEU A 130 6.24 -12.76 -13.15
C LEU A 130 6.93 -12.64 -11.79
N PHE A 131 7.52 -11.48 -11.53
CA PHE A 131 8.17 -11.16 -10.26
C PHE A 131 7.22 -11.30 -9.07
N TRP A 132 6.00 -10.78 -9.19
CA TRP A 132 4.98 -10.91 -8.16
C TRP A 132 4.58 -12.36 -7.90
N LYS A 133 4.30 -13.14 -8.96
CA LYS A 133 3.99 -14.57 -8.83
C LYS A 133 5.15 -15.33 -8.19
N SER A 134 6.38 -15.09 -8.63
CA SER A 134 7.58 -15.72 -8.04
C SER A 134 7.78 -15.31 -6.58
N ALA A 135 7.52 -14.05 -6.21
CA ALA A 135 7.61 -13.62 -4.82
C ALA A 135 6.58 -14.32 -3.92
N VAL A 136 5.40 -14.66 -4.43
CA VAL A 136 4.31 -15.32 -3.70
C VAL A 136 4.41 -16.85 -3.72
N ASP A 137 5.05 -17.44 -4.74
CA ASP A 137 5.16 -18.90 -4.86
C ASP A 137 5.97 -19.52 -3.71
N ARG A 138 5.35 -20.47 -3.01
CA ARG A 138 5.93 -21.21 -1.87
C ARG A 138 6.97 -22.24 -2.29
N THR A 139 7.04 -22.60 -3.56
CA THR A 139 8.02 -23.56 -4.06
C THR A 139 9.42 -22.96 -4.20
N LEU A 140 9.52 -21.63 -4.25
CA LEU A 140 10.80 -20.93 -4.33
C LEU A 140 11.57 -21.02 -3.01
N PRO A 141 12.90 -21.25 -3.06
CA PRO A 141 13.75 -21.23 -1.87
C PRO A 141 13.59 -19.93 -1.10
N LEU A 142 13.74 -19.99 0.22
CA LEU A 142 13.59 -18.81 1.09
C LEU A 142 14.62 -17.72 0.77
N THR A 143 15.82 -18.11 0.34
CA THR A 143 16.96 -17.22 0.05
C THR A 143 16.64 -16.12 -0.97
N PRO A 144 16.18 -16.40 -2.21
CA PRO A 144 15.83 -15.36 -3.17
C PRO A 144 14.69 -14.45 -2.68
N ARG A 145 13.77 -14.95 -1.86
CA ARG A 145 12.67 -14.14 -1.29
C ARG A 145 13.17 -13.18 -0.22
N LEU A 146 14.08 -13.64 0.64
CA LEU A 146 14.72 -12.78 1.64
C LEU A 146 15.58 -11.72 0.97
N LEU A 147 16.29 -12.06 -0.10
CA LEU A 147 17.06 -11.10 -0.89
C LEU A 147 16.16 -9.99 -1.47
N LEU A 148 15.02 -10.38 -2.05
CA LEU A 148 14.02 -9.43 -2.56
C LEU A 148 13.46 -8.54 -1.46
N GLY A 149 13.09 -9.15 -0.34
CA GLY A 149 12.56 -8.43 0.83
C GLY A 149 13.60 -7.45 1.39
N ALA A 150 14.87 -7.85 1.45
CA ALA A 150 15.96 -6.98 1.88
C ALA A 150 16.20 -5.82 0.92
N ALA A 151 16.17 -6.06 -0.39
CA ALA A 151 16.30 -5.01 -1.40
C ALA A 151 15.12 -4.02 -1.39
N TRP A 152 13.90 -4.53 -1.17
CA TRP A 152 12.72 -3.67 -1.03
C TRP A 152 12.75 -2.85 0.27
N LEU A 153 13.15 -3.47 1.39
CA LEU A 153 13.36 -2.76 2.66
C LEU A 153 14.45 -1.69 2.54
N TYR A 154 15.52 -1.99 1.79
CA TYR A 154 16.57 -1.04 1.48
C TYR A 154 16.03 0.15 0.68
N TRP A 155 15.27 -0.10 -0.39
CA TRP A 155 14.65 0.94 -1.21
C TRP A 155 13.68 1.83 -0.43
N LEU A 156 13.03 1.29 0.61
CA LEU A 156 12.15 2.06 1.50
C LEU A 156 12.90 2.78 2.62
N SER A 157 14.17 2.44 2.83
CA SER A 157 14.97 3.08 3.85
C SER A 157 15.31 4.49 3.41
N PRO A 158 15.01 5.53 4.21
CA PRO A 158 15.50 6.89 3.95
C PRO A 158 17.01 7.03 4.19
N LEU A 159 17.68 5.96 4.61
CA LEU A 159 19.13 5.92 4.84
C LEU A 159 19.84 5.58 3.53
N ASP A 160 20.21 6.61 2.77
CA ASP A 160 21.10 6.46 1.60
C ASP A 160 22.49 5.98 2.04
N LEU A 161 23.01 4.90 1.43
CA LEU A 161 24.38 4.43 1.71
C LEU A 161 25.46 5.45 1.32
N LEU A 162 25.17 6.33 0.35
CA LEU A 162 26.16 7.27 -0.21
C LEU A 162 26.13 8.68 0.39
N GLY A 163 25.29 8.94 1.41
CA GLY A 163 25.27 10.19 2.16
C GLY A 163 24.67 11.39 1.40
N GLU A 164 24.06 12.30 2.16
CA GLU A 164 23.14 13.36 1.70
C GLU A 164 23.73 14.45 0.77
N GLY A 165 24.95 14.32 0.28
CA GLY A 165 25.63 15.40 -0.44
C GLY A 165 25.40 15.44 -1.95
N TRP A 166 25.16 14.28 -2.58
CA TRP A 166 25.34 14.10 -4.03
C TRP A 166 24.02 13.62 -4.67
N GLY A 167 23.06 14.53 -4.79
CA GLY A 167 21.63 14.21 -4.99
C GLY A 167 21.23 13.38 -6.23
N TRP A 168 22.05 13.25 -7.26
CA TRP A 168 21.77 12.33 -8.39
C TRP A 168 22.47 10.97 -8.25
N ILE A 169 23.49 10.88 -7.40
CA ILE A 169 24.27 9.67 -7.15
C ILE A 169 23.57 8.76 -6.15
N SER A 170 22.80 9.32 -5.21
CA SER A 170 21.93 8.51 -4.33
C SER A 170 20.92 7.70 -5.15
N CYS A 171 20.26 8.31 -6.15
CA CYS A 171 19.34 7.59 -7.03
C CYS A 171 20.00 6.47 -7.84
N LEU A 172 21.29 6.62 -8.19
CA LEU A 172 22.03 5.58 -8.91
C LEU A 172 22.36 4.38 -8.02
N ASP A 173 22.63 4.62 -6.73
CA ASP A 173 22.93 3.55 -5.77
C ASP A 173 21.71 2.67 -5.51
N ASP A 174 20.55 3.28 -5.23
CA ASP A 174 19.29 2.56 -5.07
C ASP A 174 18.97 1.72 -6.31
N GLY A 175 19.23 2.31 -7.48
CA GLY A 175 19.06 1.62 -8.74
C GLY A 175 20.04 0.44 -8.93
N ALA A 176 21.30 0.61 -8.53
CA ALA A 176 22.29 -0.45 -8.57
C ALA A 176 21.96 -1.58 -7.59
N VAL A 177 21.44 -1.27 -6.41
CA VAL A 177 20.97 -2.26 -5.44
C VAL A 177 19.76 -3.02 -5.98
N ALA A 178 18.77 -2.32 -6.56
CA ALA A 178 17.63 -2.95 -7.21
C ALA A 178 18.07 -3.86 -8.38
N ALA A 179 18.97 -3.38 -9.24
CA ALA A 179 19.56 -4.13 -10.35
C ALA A 179 20.29 -5.39 -9.87
N GLY A 180 21.16 -5.23 -8.88
CA GLY A 180 21.94 -6.30 -8.29
C GLY A 180 21.04 -7.35 -7.66
N ALA A 181 20.05 -6.92 -6.87
CA ALA A 181 19.06 -7.81 -6.26
C ALA A 181 18.26 -8.58 -7.30
N ALA A 182 17.80 -7.92 -8.37
CA ALA A 182 17.09 -8.57 -9.47
C ALA A 182 17.97 -9.61 -10.18
N ARG A 183 19.22 -9.27 -10.48
CA ARG A 183 20.17 -10.16 -11.15
C ARG A 183 20.52 -11.38 -10.29
N VAL A 184 20.80 -11.16 -9.02
CA VAL A 184 21.10 -12.24 -8.06
C VAL A 184 19.85 -13.09 -7.82
N PHE A 185 18.66 -12.49 -7.76
CA PHE A 185 17.40 -13.22 -7.68
C PHE A 185 17.23 -14.17 -8.87
N LEU A 186 17.42 -13.70 -10.10
CA LEU A 186 17.35 -14.54 -11.31
C LEU A 186 18.39 -15.67 -11.28
N TYR A 187 19.58 -15.41 -10.75
CA TYR A 187 20.63 -16.42 -10.61
C TYR A 187 20.31 -17.49 -9.56
N LEU A 188 19.64 -17.12 -8.46
CA LEU A 188 19.28 -18.01 -7.38
C LEU A 188 17.98 -18.79 -7.63
N CYS A 189 17.14 -18.32 -8.55
CA CYS A 189 15.89 -18.98 -8.89
C CYS A 189 16.14 -20.19 -9.83
N PRO A 190 15.58 -21.37 -9.51
CA PRO A 190 15.64 -22.53 -10.41
C PRO A 190 14.98 -22.21 -11.77
N ALA A 191 15.64 -22.56 -12.86
CA ALA A 191 15.18 -22.27 -14.22
C ALA A 191 13.79 -22.86 -14.49
N GLU A 192 13.51 -24.04 -13.96
CA GLU A 192 12.24 -24.76 -14.16
C GLU A 192 11.05 -24.01 -13.57
N VAL A 193 11.26 -23.28 -12.47
CA VAL A 193 10.22 -22.46 -11.84
C VAL A 193 9.96 -21.22 -12.68
N LEU A 194 11.03 -20.54 -13.15
CA LEU A 194 10.91 -19.36 -14.01
C LEU A 194 10.19 -19.69 -15.32
N GLU A 195 10.56 -20.80 -15.96
CA GLU A 195 9.94 -21.23 -17.22
C GLU A 195 8.46 -21.53 -17.07
N ARG A 196 8.06 -22.22 -15.99
CA ARG A 196 6.64 -22.48 -15.69
C ARG A 196 5.86 -21.18 -15.51
N HIS A 197 6.40 -20.23 -14.75
CA HIS A 197 5.73 -18.96 -14.50
C HIS A 197 5.69 -18.08 -15.75
N ALA A 198 6.74 -18.10 -16.57
CA ALA A 198 6.79 -17.39 -17.85
C ALA A 198 5.73 -17.95 -18.82
N ALA A 199 5.56 -19.27 -18.88
CA ALA A 199 4.53 -19.90 -19.70
C ALA A 199 3.11 -19.49 -19.27
N GLU A 200 2.84 -19.38 -17.97
CA GLU A 200 1.55 -18.92 -17.47
C GLU A 200 1.25 -17.45 -17.81
N VAL A 201 2.26 -16.58 -17.71
CA VAL A 201 2.10 -15.12 -17.93
C VAL A 201 1.94 -14.77 -19.42
N VAL A 202 2.43 -15.60 -20.33
CA VAL A 202 2.30 -15.40 -21.79
C VAL A 202 0.93 -15.83 -22.32
N VAL A 203 0.22 -16.71 -21.61
CA VAL A 203 -1.08 -17.26 -22.04
C VAL A 203 -2.28 -16.44 -21.56
N GLU A 204 -2.10 -15.57 -20.54
CA GLU A 204 -3.10 -14.61 -20.03
C GLU A 204 -3.08 -13.26 -20.75
#